data_AF-A0A6M2D5M8-F1
#
_entry.id   AF-A0A6M2D5M8-F1
#
_cell.length_a   1.000
_cell.length_b   1.000
_cell.length_c   1.000
_cell.angle_alpha   90.00
_cell.angle_beta   90.00
_cell.angle_gamma   90.00
#
_symmetry.space_group_name_H-M   'P 1'
#
loop_
_entity.id
_entity.type
_entity.pdbx_description
1 polymer ?
#
loop_
_entity_poly.entity_id
_entity_poly.type
_entity_poly.pdbx_seq_one_letter_code
_entity_poly.pdbx_strand_id
1 'polypeptide(L)'
;MAERLSFLPVLDLGTTTDLDKWLIFSNLDRAFVSKLRLACVFGSSGNEALVVTQDDDVFALGSNLSGCLGRGDTHGILEPRKVDALCRKGLHTLAYGSGPHVLAVTESGDLLSWGHNGYCQLGNNCNTQGLVPSSISAGLSHRVAQVACGSHHSLALTTNGDVYAWGQNNCGQVGSGSTTNQPTPRKVSSGIGGRRCIGVACGQTSSMAVMENGEVFGWGYNGNGQLGLGNNVNQTSPCRVTNLQGVVIHKVVCGYAHTMALSDEGVLYTWGANSYGQLGTGNKANQVSPFKMPNDIGRIVEIAASHYNHISAVMTQTSRVYMWGQCRGQSVTVPTETPFHSIHDVFACFACPTVTWKPMVLDICNPNTVANSVKAAFNDPTTSDLKICVEGRIIHVHKAVLKIRCEHFRSMFQAPWDEDEKDTIDVTTFPYAVYKAFLQYLYTDEVDLPPEDAIGLLDLANSYREAQLKRHCERIIMHGVLVENVAMLYAAAIKFEAKDLEEFCFRFAMNHLTAVVQTDAFHKLEESAVKSFITKAAVYGAFKY
;
A
#
# COMPACT_ATOMS: atom_id res chain seq x y z
N MET A 1 10.42 -20.69 21.45
CA MET A 1 10.51 -21.00 20.00
C MET A 1 9.27 -20.42 19.34
N ALA A 2 9.32 -19.14 19.00
CA ALA A 2 8.25 -18.39 18.37
C ALA A 2 8.93 -17.33 17.51
N GLU A 3 9.21 -17.67 16.25
CA GLU A 3 9.83 -16.77 15.28
C GLU A 3 8.78 -16.13 14.38
N ARG A 4 8.94 -14.82 14.22
CA ARG A 4 8.59 -13.99 13.05
C ARG A 4 7.15 -14.05 12.52
N LEU A 5 6.32 -13.16 13.06
CA LEU A 5 5.40 -12.36 12.24
C LEU A 5 5.94 -10.93 12.18
N SER A 6 7.03 -10.75 11.43
CA SER A 6 7.40 -9.43 10.93
C SER A 6 6.30 -9.00 9.97
N PHE A 7 5.63 -7.89 10.27
CA PHE A 7 4.84 -7.16 9.29
C PHE A 7 5.71 -6.96 8.06
N LEU A 8 5.40 -7.68 6.99
CA LEU A 8 6.01 -7.44 5.70
C LEU A 8 5.53 -6.05 5.24
N PRO A 9 6.43 -5.17 4.77
CA PRO A 9 5.99 -3.97 4.09
C PRO A 9 5.15 -4.40 2.89
N VAL A 10 4.02 -3.72 2.70
CA VAL A 10 3.27 -3.78 1.44
C VAL A 10 4.28 -3.44 0.34
N LEU A 11 4.74 -4.46 -0.39
CA LEU A 11 5.56 -4.30 -1.58
C LEU A 11 4.66 -3.63 -2.61
N ASP A 12 4.79 -2.31 -2.74
CA ASP A 12 4.25 -1.55 -3.85
C ASP A 12 4.60 -2.30 -5.14
N LEU A 13 3.58 -2.76 -5.86
CA LEU A 13 3.74 -3.24 -7.23
C LEU A 13 4.23 -2.04 -8.03
N GLY A 14 5.44 -2.18 -8.58
CA GLY A 14 6.22 -1.12 -9.21
C GLY A 14 5.39 -0.30 -10.18
N THR A 15 4.96 0.88 -9.74
CA THR A 15 4.53 1.92 -10.64
C THR A 15 5.76 2.79 -10.89
N THR A 16 6.26 2.79 -12.13
CA THR A 16 7.26 3.76 -12.60
C THR A 16 6.69 5.15 -12.34
N THR A 17 7.00 5.72 -11.18
CA THR A 17 6.48 7.02 -10.81
C THR A 17 7.30 8.01 -11.59
N ASP A 18 6.68 8.59 -12.60
CA ASP A 18 7.37 9.55 -13.47
C ASP A 18 7.55 10.84 -12.67
N LEU A 19 8.71 10.97 -12.02
CA LEU A 19 9.09 12.14 -11.24
C LEU A 19 8.96 13.43 -12.06
N ASP A 20 8.97 13.35 -13.40
CA ASP A 20 8.80 14.50 -14.28
C ASP A 20 7.44 15.18 -14.12
N LYS A 21 6.41 14.46 -13.65
CA LYS A 21 5.08 15.02 -13.37
C LYS A 21 5.06 15.89 -12.11
N TRP A 22 6.06 15.78 -11.26
CA TRP A 22 6.19 16.58 -10.04
C TRP A 22 7.08 17.79 -10.31
N LEU A 23 6.46 18.96 -10.40
CA LEU A 23 7.14 20.22 -10.76
C LEU A 23 8.38 20.53 -9.91
N ILE A 24 8.36 20.15 -8.62
CA ILE A 24 9.49 20.36 -7.71
C ILE A 24 10.75 19.57 -8.12
N PHE A 25 10.60 18.48 -8.87
CA PHE A 25 11.71 17.64 -9.35
C PHE A 25 12.13 17.96 -10.78
N SER A 26 11.41 18.80 -11.52
CA SER A 26 11.67 19.06 -12.95
C SER A 26 13.05 19.66 -13.25
N ASN A 27 13.67 20.33 -12.28
CA ASN A 27 15.00 20.94 -12.41
C ASN A 27 16.14 20.05 -11.90
N LEU A 28 15.84 18.81 -11.47
CA LEU A 28 16.87 17.90 -10.96
C LEU A 28 17.65 17.24 -12.10
N ASP A 29 18.94 17.08 -11.88
CA ASP A 29 19.80 16.36 -12.81
C ASP A 29 19.35 14.89 -12.93
N ARG A 30 19.29 14.38 -14.16
CA ARG A 30 18.84 13.01 -14.46
C ARG A 30 19.73 11.96 -13.79
N ALA A 31 21.03 12.21 -13.68
CA ALA A 31 21.96 11.31 -13.00
C ALA A 31 21.80 11.31 -11.47
N PHE A 32 21.22 12.37 -10.90
CA PHE A 32 20.83 12.40 -9.50
C PHE A 32 19.49 11.68 -9.29
N VAL A 33 18.51 11.96 -10.14
CA VAL A 33 17.21 11.29 -10.13
C VAL A 33 17.35 9.77 -10.23
N SER A 34 18.29 9.28 -11.05
CA SER A 34 18.57 7.85 -11.21
C SER A 34 19.18 7.17 -9.98
N LYS A 35 19.45 7.90 -8.90
CA LYS A 35 19.96 7.34 -7.62
C LYS A 35 18.89 7.35 -6.54
N LEU A 36 17.71 7.89 -6.80
CA LEU A 36 16.66 8.04 -5.80
C LEU A 36 15.93 6.71 -5.59
N ARG A 37 15.70 6.37 -4.31
CA ARG A 37 14.91 5.22 -3.86
C ARG A 37 13.55 5.65 -3.33
N LEU A 38 13.49 6.81 -2.69
CA LEU A 38 12.26 7.34 -2.10
C LEU A 38 12.16 8.84 -2.38
N ALA A 39 10.95 9.31 -2.68
CA ALA A 39 10.66 10.73 -2.84
C ALA A 39 9.33 11.09 -2.18
N CYS A 40 9.28 12.23 -1.51
CA CYS A 40 8.08 12.77 -0.91
C CYS A 40 7.95 14.25 -1.24
N VAL A 41 6.73 14.66 -1.61
CA VAL A 41 6.39 16.07 -1.84
C VAL A 41 5.28 16.45 -0.87
N PHE A 42 5.48 17.53 -0.14
CA PHE A 42 4.59 17.95 0.93
C PHE A 42 4.53 19.48 1.04
N GLY A 43 3.80 19.93 2.07
CA GLY A 43 3.66 21.33 2.44
C GLY A 43 2.45 22.01 1.81
N SER A 44 2.13 23.19 2.34
CA SER A 44 0.85 23.87 2.06
C SER A 44 0.65 24.24 0.60
N SER A 45 1.74 24.36 -0.16
CA SER A 45 1.72 24.65 -1.59
C SER A 45 2.27 23.51 -2.45
N GLY A 46 2.64 22.37 -1.85
CA GLY A 46 3.31 21.27 -2.56
C GLY A 46 4.72 21.63 -3.03
N ASN A 47 5.42 22.51 -2.30
CA ASN A 47 6.70 23.10 -2.70
C ASN A 47 7.83 22.68 -1.77
N GLU A 48 7.67 21.58 -1.04
CA GLU A 48 8.65 21.02 -0.12
C GLU A 48 8.86 19.56 -0.45
N ALA A 49 10.11 19.11 -0.52
CA ALA A 49 10.41 17.72 -0.83
C ALA A 49 11.58 17.17 -0.03
N LEU A 50 11.46 15.87 0.25
CA LEU A 50 12.52 15.02 0.79
C LEU A 50 12.72 13.86 -0.16
N VAL A 51 13.98 13.58 -0.50
CA VAL A 51 14.37 12.46 -1.34
C VAL A 51 15.47 11.66 -0.67
N VAL A 52 15.44 10.36 -0.84
CA VAL A 52 16.41 9.41 -0.27
C VAL A 52 17.06 8.66 -1.41
N THR A 53 18.38 8.58 -1.41
CA THR A 53 19.13 7.82 -2.41
C THR A 53 19.20 6.33 -2.07
N GLN A 54 19.65 5.51 -3.01
CA GLN A 54 19.95 4.09 -2.80
C GLN A 54 21.05 3.86 -1.76
N ASP A 55 21.98 4.82 -1.62
CA ASP A 55 23.03 4.82 -0.58
C ASP A 55 22.52 5.33 0.78
N ASP A 56 21.22 5.55 0.92
CA ASP A 56 20.54 6.06 2.12
C ASP A 56 20.99 7.47 2.55
N ASP A 57 21.50 8.26 1.61
CA ASP A 57 21.69 9.71 1.81
C ASP A 57 20.35 10.44 1.59
N VAL A 58 20.07 11.41 2.45
CA VAL A 58 18.81 12.14 2.45
C VAL A 58 19.05 13.58 2.01
N PHE A 59 18.27 14.03 1.04
CA PHE A 59 18.32 15.40 0.53
C PHE A 59 16.95 16.06 0.67
N ALA A 60 16.98 17.37 0.91
CA ALA A 60 15.80 18.21 0.96
C ALA A 60 15.90 19.34 -0.05
N LEU A 61 14.75 19.77 -0.56
CA LEU A 61 14.60 20.94 -1.40
C LEU A 61 13.21 21.55 -1.23
N GLY A 62 13.06 22.80 -1.63
CA GLY A 62 11.81 23.55 -1.60
C GLY A 62 11.77 24.67 -0.56
N SER A 63 10.55 25.03 -0.16
CA SER A 63 10.29 25.99 0.91
C SER A 63 10.70 25.43 2.28
N ASN A 64 11.16 26.29 3.18
CA ASN A 64 11.62 25.87 4.51
C ASN A 64 11.18 26.81 5.64
N LEU A 65 10.13 27.61 5.43
CA LEU A 65 9.67 28.59 6.44
C LEU A 65 9.37 27.94 7.80
N SER A 66 8.91 26.69 7.78
CA SER A 66 8.61 25.90 8.98
C SER A 66 9.78 25.04 9.49
N GLY A 67 10.99 25.16 8.94
CA GLY A 67 12.13 24.30 9.30
C GLY A 67 11.92 22.84 8.91
N CYS A 68 10.96 22.58 8.01
CA CYS A 68 10.48 21.27 7.62
C CYS A 68 11.45 20.51 6.71
N LEU A 69 12.48 21.17 6.17
CA LEU A 69 13.56 20.50 5.45
C LEU A 69 14.59 19.87 6.40
N GLY A 70 14.55 20.20 7.70
CA GLY A 70 15.36 19.53 8.72
C GLY A 70 16.86 19.86 8.71
N ARG A 71 17.24 20.97 8.07
CA ARG A 71 18.65 21.35 7.82
C ARG A 71 19.28 22.25 8.88
N GLY A 72 18.57 22.57 9.96
CA GLY A 72 19.04 23.49 11.00
C GLY A 72 18.82 24.98 10.69
N ASP A 73 18.10 25.28 9.61
CA ASP A 73 17.75 26.63 9.17
C ASP A 73 16.29 26.72 8.71
N THR A 74 15.85 27.91 8.29
CA THR A 74 14.51 28.17 7.72
C THR A 74 14.57 28.70 6.28
N HIS A 75 15.71 28.51 5.60
CA HIS A 75 15.94 29.04 4.25
C HIS A 75 15.48 28.02 3.21
N GLY A 76 14.64 28.48 2.27
CA GLY A 76 14.25 27.68 1.12
C GLY A 76 15.40 27.52 0.12
N ILE A 77 15.43 26.39 -0.58
CA ILE A 77 16.47 26.03 -1.56
C ILE A 77 15.82 25.33 -2.75
N LEU A 78 16.23 25.61 -3.97
CA LEU A 78 15.70 24.92 -5.16
C LEU A 78 16.55 23.72 -5.57
N GLU A 79 17.82 23.69 -5.17
CA GLU A 79 18.73 22.58 -5.41
C GLU A 79 18.73 21.61 -4.21
N PRO A 80 18.80 20.28 -4.45
CA PRO A 80 18.89 19.30 -3.36
C PRO A 80 20.09 19.55 -2.47
N ARG A 81 19.86 19.64 -1.17
CA ARG A 81 20.94 19.69 -0.16
C ARG A 81 20.78 18.58 0.85
N LYS A 82 21.91 18.01 1.28
CA LYS A 82 21.91 16.96 2.29
C LYS A 82 21.28 17.41 3.60
N VAL A 83 20.61 16.46 4.23
CA VAL A 83 20.09 16.55 5.60
C VAL A 83 20.91 15.58 6.45
N ASP A 84 22.08 16.04 6.92
CA ASP A 84 23.09 15.17 7.54
C ASP A 84 22.56 14.35 8.72
N ALA A 85 21.58 14.88 9.46
CA ALA A 85 20.94 14.20 10.58
C ALA A 85 20.16 12.93 10.20
N LEU A 86 19.74 12.81 8.92
CA LEU A 86 18.93 11.69 8.41
C LEU A 86 19.74 10.70 7.55
N CYS A 87 20.90 11.11 7.03
CA CYS A 87 21.72 10.23 6.19
C CYS A 87 22.11 8.96 6.97
N ARG A 88 22.00 7.80 6.31
CA ARG A 88 22.39 6.49 6.84
C ARG A 88 21.59 6.05 8.07
N LYS A 89 20.38 6.57 8.24
CA LYS A 89 19.45 6.20 9.32
C LYS A 89 18.48 5.09 8.92
N GLY A 90 18.50 4.65 7.66
CA GLY A 90 17.60 3.68 7.07
C GLY A 90 16.17 4.22 7.05
N LEU A 91 15.91 5.33 6.36
CA LEU A 91 14.55 5.89 6.33
C LEU A 91 13.60 4.94 5.60
N HIS A 92 12.59 4.45 6.33
CA HIS A 92 11.59 3.51 5.83
C HIS A 92 10.33 4.23 5.32
N THR A 93 9.77 5.12 6.13
CA THR A 93 8.55 5.88 5.78
C THR A 93 8.54 7.24 6.46
N LEU A 94 7.66 8.12 5.98
CA LEU A 94 7.48 9.47 6.48
C LEU A 94 6.02 9.91 6.34
N ALA A 95 5.60 10.78 7.24
CA ALA A 95 4.31 11.45 7.23
C ALA A 95 4.53 12.93 7.56
N TYR A 96 3.61 13.78 7.12
CA TYR A 96 3.77 15.22 7.27
C TYR A 96 2.41 15.88 7.49
N GLY A 97 2.38 17.02 8.19
CA GLY A 97 1.16 17.79 8.41
C GLY A 97 1.17 19.21 7.82
N SER A 98 0.27 20.07 8.29
CA SER A 98 0.10 21.49 7.91
C SER A 98 1.05 22.44 8.63
N GLY A 99 1.54 23.46 7.89
CA GLY A 99 2.64 24.33 8.31
C GLY A 99 3.81 23.43 8.67
N PRO A 100 4.49 22.84 7.67
CA PRO A 100 4.78 21.41 7.73
C PRO A 100 5.61 20.99 8.95
N HIS A 101 5.09 19.99 9.65
CA HIS A 101 5.85 19.13 10.55
C HIS A 101 6.01 17.78 9.87
N VAL A 102 7.11 17.11 10.12
CA VAL A 102 7.46 15.83 9.50
C VAL A 102 7.73 14.81 10.61
N LEU A 103 7.18 13.63 10.43
CA LEU A 103 7.53 12.42 11.17
C LEU A 103 8.21 11.47 10.21
N ALA A 104 9.28 10.83 10.65
CA ALA A 104 9.93 9.79 9.88
C ALA A 104 10.24 8.59 10.75
N VAL A 105 10.14 7.40 10.15
CA VAL A 105 10.39 6.13 10.83
C VAL A 105 11.54 5.44 10.10
N THR A 106 12.52 5.00 10.88
CA THR A 106 13.65 4.23 10.37
C THR A 106 13.28 2.75 10.20
N GLU A 107 14.11 1.97 9.50
CA GLU A 107 13.97 0.51 9.41
C GLU A 107 14.09 -0.19 10.77
N SER A 108 14.82 0.41 11.71
CA SER A 108 14.84 -0.01 13.11
C SER A 108 13.55 0.33 13.86
N GLY A 109 12.62 1.09 13.28
CA GLY A 109 11.39 1.55 13.92
C GLY A 109 11.60 2.66 14.94
N ASP A 110 12.67 3.43 14.81
CA ASP A 110 12.91 4.65 15.59
C ASP A 110 12.13 5.81 14.97
N LEU A 111 11.47 6.61 15.82
CA LEU A 111 10.67 7.76 15.39
C LEU A 111 11.49 9.05 15.46
N LEU A 112 11.50 9.80 14.36
CA LEU A 112 12.13 11.12 14.24
C LEU A 112 11.04 12.16 13.94
N SER A 113 11.21 13.38 14.47
CA SER A 113 10.34 14.51 14.13
C SER A 113 11.08 15.84 14.01
N TRP A 114 10.55 16.73 13.16
CA TRP A 114 11.01 18.11 13.00
C TRP A 114 9.97 18.97 12.24
N GLY A 115 10.25 20.25 12.09
CA GLY A 115 9.41 21.24 11.43
C GLY A 115 8.63 22.10 12.44
N HIS A 116 7.45 22.56 12.03
CA HIS A 116 6.59 23.38 12.88
C HIS A 116 6.15 22.63 14.14
N ASN A 117 6.03 23.35 15.26
CA ASN A 117 5.65 22.76 16.54
C ASN A 117 4.68 23.62 17.38
N GLY A 118 4.01 24.61 16.79
CA GLY A 118 3.18 25.56 17.56
C GLY A 118 2.04 24.93 18.38
N TYR A 119 1.67 23.68 18.08
CA TYR A 119 0.66 22.90 18.80
C TYR A 119 1.23 21.61 19.42
N CYS A 120 2.55 21.55 19.62
CA CYS A 120 3.29 20.43 20.20
C CYS A 120 3.27 19.15 19.34
N GLN A 121 3.05 19.26 18.03
CA GLN A 121 2.99 18.12 17.09
C GLN A 121 4.33 17.38 16.90
N LEU A 122 5.45 17.91 17.40
CA LEU A 122 6.72 17.18 17.42
C LEU A 122 6.84 16.22 18.60
N GLY A 123 5.93 16.25 19.58
CA GLY A 123 5.92 15.26 20.67
C GLY A 123 7.14 15.31 21.60
N ASN A 124 7.90 16.41 21.57
CA ASN A 124 9.17 16.58 22.26
C ASN A 124 9.05 17.39 23.56
N ASN A 125 7.85 17.44 24.15
CA ASN A 125 7.52 18.21 25.34
C ASN A 125 7.74 19.73 25.23
N CYS A 126 7.77 20.28 24.01
CA CYS A 126 7.82 21.72 23.78
C CYS A 126 6.85 22.12 22.67
N ASN A 127 6.73 23.43 22.43
CA ASN A 127 5.96 24.03 21.34
C ASN A 127 6.84 24.88 20.39
N THR A 128 8.16 24.73 20.50
CA THR A 128 9.13 25.45 19.67
C THR A 128 9.43 24.65 18.42
N GLN A 129 9.51 25.34 17.29
CA GLN A 129 9.85 24.77 15.99
C GLN A 129 11.16 23.96 16.05
N GLY A 130 11.15 22.76 15.46
CA GLY A 130 12.31 21.89 15.37
C GLY A 130 12.99 22.08 14.02
N LEU A 131 14.21 22.62 14.00
CA LEU A 131 14.94 22.86 12.74
C LEU A 131 15.74 21.64 12.28
N VAL A 132 15.96 20.66 13.16
CA VAL A 132 16.75 19.45 12.90
C VAL A 132 15.95 18.22 13.36
N PRO A 133 15.94 17.12 12.57
CA PRO A 133 15.37 15.83 12.94
C PRO A 133 15.85 15.36 14.32
N SER A 134 14.89 15.13 15.20
CA SER A 134 15.14 14.72 16.59
C SER A 134 14.40 13.44 16.90
N SER A 135 15.04 12.52 17.62
CA SER A 135 14.42 11.26 18.01
C SER A 135 13.39 11.46 19.12
N ILE A 136 12.22 10.83 18.95
CA ILE A 136 11.18 10.74 19.96
C ILE A 136 11.23 9.33 20.55
N SER A 137 11.66 9.22 21.80
CA SER A 137 11.60 7.97 22.58
C SER A 137 10.71 8.07 23.81
N ALA A 138 10.50 9.28 24.33
CA ALA A 138 9.68 9.50 25.52
C ALA A 138 8.21 9.17 25.24
N GLY A 139 7.65 8.26 26.04
CA GLY A 139 6.23 7.89 25.99
C GLY A 139 5.90 6.74 25.03
N LEU A 140 6.81 6.31 24.15
CA LEU A 140 6.62 5.14 23.29
C LEU A 140 7.09 3.87 23.99
N SER A 141 6.28 2.80 24.00
CA SER A 141 6.66 1.52 24.62
C SER A 141 7.33 0.53 23.66
N HIS A 142 7.17 0.72 22.35
CA HIS A 142 7.60 -0.21 21.30
C HIS A 142 8.07 0.52 20.04
N ARG A 143 8.74 -0.21 19.15
CA ARG A 143 9.15 0.26 17.82
C ARG A 143 7.94 0.72 17.02
N VAL A 144 8.11 1.78 16.26
CA VAL A 144 7.05 2.34 15.41
C VAL A 144 7.06 1.62 14.07
N ALA A 145 5.87 1.20 13.62
CA ALA A 145 5.65 0.54 12.33
C ALA A 145 5.05 1.50 11.30
N GLN A 146 4.18 2.42 11.72
CA GLN A 146 3.52 3.38 10.83
C GLN A 146 3.34 4.73 11.54
N VAL A 147 3.36 5.82 10.77
CA VAL A 147 3.02 7.16 11.22
C VAL A 147 1.96 7.78 10.33
N ALA A 148 1.15 8.68 10.89
CA ALA A 148 0.21 9.51 10.16
C ALA A 148 0.14 10.90 10.80
N CYS A 149 -0.07 11.93 9.97
CA CYS A 149 -0.16 13.31 10.42
C CYS A 149 -1.44 13.94 9.88
N GLY A 150 -2.16 14.64 10.76
CA GLY A 150 -3.18 15.60 10.33
C GLY A 150 -2.56 16.99 10.18
N SER A 151 -3.35 18.05 10.34
CA SER A 151 -2.78 19.41 10.23
C SER A 151 -1.70 19.67 11.27
N HIS A 152 -2.02 19.45 12.54
CA HIS A 152 -1.15 19.78 13.67
C HIS A 152 -1.21 18.71 14.77
N HIS A 153 -1.57 17.48 14.41
CA HIS A 153 -1.54 16.34 15.31
C HIS A 153 -0.91 15.15 14.61
N SER A 154 -0.42 14.21 15.41
CA SER A 154 0.43 13.12 14.97
C SER A 154 -0.06 11.82 15.58
N LEU A 155 -0.01 10.76 14.79
CA LEU A 155 -0.25 9.38 15.21
C LEU A 155 0.98 8.52 14.91
N ALA A 156 1.27 7.59 15.82
CA ALA A 156 2.18 6.49 15.60
C ALA A 156 1.50 5.16 15.95
N LEU A 157 1.62 4.19 15.06
CA LEU A 157 1.25 2.81 15.28
C LEU A 157 2.53 2.01 15.55
N THR A 158 2.57 1.33 16.68
CA THR A 158 3.71 0.47 17.04
C THR A 158 3.60 -0.92 16.43
N THR A 159 4.71 -1.66 16.41
CA THR A 159 4.76 -3.06 15.94
C THR A 159 3.85 -4.01 16.72
N ASN A 160 3.45 -3.65 17.94
CA ASN A 160 2.53 -4.43 18.76
C ASN A 160 1.05 -4.08 18.53
N GLY A 161 0.78 -3.11 17.64
CA GLY A 161 -0.57 -2.63 17.35
C GLY A 161 -1.10 -1.59 18.34
N ASP A 162 -0.24 -1.02 19.20
CA ASP A 162 -0.63 0.11 20.05
C ASP A 162 -0.59 1.42 19.26
N VAL A 163 -1.61 2.26 19.44
CA VAL A 163 -1.71 3.60 18.85
C VAL A 163 -1.30 4.66 19.86
N TYR A 164 -0.43 5.56 19.43
CA TYR A 164 0.00 6.75 20.15
C TYR A 164 -0.41 8.00 19.39
N ALA A 165 -0.80 9.04 20.11
CA ALA A 165 -1.23 10.29 19.54
C ALA A 165 -0.72 11.50 20.35
N TRP A 166 -0.41 12.60 19.67
CA TRP A 166 0.02 13.86 20.29
C TRP A 166 -0.20 15.07 19.38
N GLY A 167 0.08 16.28 19.88
CA GLY A 167 -0.10 17.55 19.20
C GLY A 167 -1.42 18.24 19.54
N GLN A 168 -1.98 18.95 18.56
CA GLN A 168 -3.23 19.70 18.65
C GLN A 168 -4.39 18.78 19.02
N ASN A 169 -5.24 19.20 19.96
CA ASN A 169 -6.34 18.37 20.45
C ASN A 169 -7.67 19.11 20.65
N ASN A 170 -7.84 20.31 20.09
CA ASN A 170 -9.04 21.15 20.30
C ASN A 170 -10.38 20.47 19.93
N CYS A 171 -10.37 19.46 19.05
CA CYS A 171 -11.53 18.68 18.65
C CYS A 171 -11.54 17.25 19.23
N GLY A 172 -10.54 16.90 20.05
CA GLY A 172 -10.39 15.56 20.58
C GLY A 172 -9.59 14.60 19.71
N GLN A 173 -8.89 15.08 18.67
CA GLN A 173 -8.15 14.28 17.69
C GLN A 173 -6.97 13.48 18.26
N VAL A 174 -6.57 13.72 19.52
CA VAL A 174 -5.59 12.87 20.23
C VAL A 174 -6.26 11.66 20.90
N GLY A 175 -7.59 11.63 21.04
CA GLY A 175 -8.32 10.47 21.58
C GLY A 175 -8.12 10.25 23.09
N SER A 176 -7.79 11.31 23.82
CA SER A 176 -7.41 11.26 25.24
C SER A 176 -8.58 11.39 26.23
N GLY A 177 -9.80 11.59 25.73
CA GLY A 177 -10.96 12.02 26.53
C GLY A 177 -10.96 13.50 26.89
N SER A 178 -9.95 14.26 26.44
CA SER A 178 -9.77 15.69 26.69
C SER A 178 -9.66 16.45 25.36
N THR A 179 -9.72 17.78 25.43
CA THR A 179 -9.45 18.70 24.30
C THR A 179 -8.13 19.48 24.45
N THR A 180 -7.33 19.18 25.47
CA THR A 180 -6.03 19.82 25.70
C THR A 180 -4.96 19.21 24.82
N ASN A 181 -4.14 20.05 24.18
CA ASN A 181 -2.99 19.62 23.38
C ASN A 181 -2.08 18.68 24.19
N GLN A 182 -1.52 17.68 23.53
CA GLN A 182 -0.65 16.70 24.18
C GLN A 182 0.79 16.90 23.68
N PRO A 183 1.72 17.32 24.54
CA PRO A 183 3.07 17.68 24.10
C PRO A 183 4.03 16.49 23.95
N THR A 184 3.60 15.29 24.33
CA THR A 184 4.35 14.03 24.22
C THR A 184 3.43 12.93 23.70
N PRO A 185 3.98 11.89 23.02
CA PRO A 185 3.21 10.72 22.62
C PRO A 185 2.42 10.13 23.78
N ARG A 186 1.10 10.00 23.60
CA ARG A 186 0.20 9.38 24.58
C ARG A 186 -0.48 8.17 23.97
N LYS A 187 -0.44 7.04 24.69
CA LYS A 187 -1.14 5.83 24.27
C LYS A 187 -2.65 6.09 24.26
N VAL A 188 -3.29 5.77 23.15
CA VAL A 188 -4.75 5.86 22.98
C VAL A 188 -5.36 4.56 23.47
N SER A 189 -5.90 4.56 24.69
CA SER A 189 -6.41 3.33 25.34
C SER A 189 -7.93 3.23 25.37
N SER A 190 -8.66 4.35 25.33
CA SER A 190 -10.12 4.35 25.36
C SER A 190 -10.68 3.72 24.09
N GLY A 191 -11.60 2.76 24.19
CA GLY A 191 -12.26 2.09 23.05
C GLY A 191 -11.41 1.09 22.25
N ILE A 192 -10.09 1.29 22.19
CA ILE A 192 -9.15 0.49 21.36
C ILE A 192 -8.02 -0.16 22.16
N GLY A 193 -7.89 0.12 23.46
CA GLY A 193 -6.86 -0.46 24.31
C GLY A 193 -6.95 -1.98 24.43
N GLY A 194 -5.79 -2.64 24.43
CA GLY A 194 -5.70 -4.11 24.50
C GLY A 194 -6.07 -4.82 23.20
N ARG A 195 -6.37 -4.08 22.14
CA ARG A 195 -6.70 -4.61 20.80
C ARG A 195 -5.60 -4.21 19.84
N ARG A 196 -5.26 -5.11 18.92
CA ARG A 196 -4.20 -4.87 17.94
C ARG A 196 -4.74 -4.02 16.80
N CYS A 197 -4.20 -2.82 16.65
CA CYS A 197 -4.41 -1.98 15.48
C CYS A 197 -3.46 -2.41 14.34
N ILE A 198 -3.94 -2.38 13.10
CA ILE A 198 -3.17 -2.71 11.90
C ILE A 198 -2.99 -1.52 10.95
N GLY A 199 -3.70 -0.42 11.18
CA GLY A 199 -3.55 0.77 10.35
C GLY A 199 -4.11 2.03 11.02
N VAL A 200 -3.44 3.16 10.80
CA VAL A 200 -3.88 4.48 11.25
C VAL A 200 -3.91 5.47 10.09
N ALA A 201 -4.82 6.44 10.14
CA ALA A 201 -4.88 7.55 9.18
C ALA A 201 -5.36 8.83 9.87
N CYS A 202 -4.94 9.98 9.34
CA CYS A 202 -5.36 11.29 9.82
C CYS A 202 -6.08 12.05 8.71
N GLY A 203 -7.26 12.60 9.03
CA GLY A 203 -7.80 13.74 8.30
C GLY A 203 -7.15 15.03 8.79
N GLN A 204 -7.69 16.19 8.40
CA GLN A 204 -7.14 17.48 8.85
C GLN A 204 -7.18 17.60 10.39
N THR A 205 -8.32 17.27 11.01
CA THR A 205 -8.58 17.36 12.46
C THR A 205 -9.28 16.11 13.03
N SER A 206 -9.18 14.99 12.34
CA SER A 206 -9.75 13.70 12.75
C SER A 206 -8.72 12.59 12.61
N SER A 207 -8.95 11.49 13.33
CA SER A 207 -8.10 10.31 13.34
C SER A 207 -8.95 9.07 13.13
N MET A 208 -8.39 8.10 12.40
CA MET A 208 -8.97 6.79 12.14
C MET A 208 -7.98 5.70 12.52
N ALA A 209 -8.51 4.58 13.02
CA ALA A 209 -7.77 3.36 13.23
C ALA A 209 -8.56 2.14 12.74
N VAL A 210 -7.84 1.18 12.17
CA VAL A 210 -8.36 -0.12 11.76
C VAL A 210 -7.75 -1.18 12.66
N MET A 211 -8.62 -1.98 13.28
CA MET A 211 -8.23 -3.08 14.15
C MET A 211 -7.96 -4.34 13.34
N GLU A 212 -7.19 -5.29 13.88
CA GLU A 212 -6.83 -6.55 13.20
C GLU A 212 -8.06 -7.38 12.79
N ASN A 213 -9.16 -7.26 13.53
CA ASN A 213 -10.44 -7.91 13.23
C ASN A 213 -11.32 -7.13 12.22
N GLY A 214 -10.79 -6.08 11.60
CA GLY A 214 -11.45 -5.28 10.59
C GLY A 214 -12.35 -4.16 11.10
N GLU A 215 -12.50 -3.99 12.41
CA GLU A 215 -13.32 -2.90 12.97
C GLU A 215 -12.63 -1.54 12.81
N VAL A 216 -13.41 -0.51 12.45
CA VAL A 216 -12.94 0.87 12.30
C VAL A 216 -13.36 1.74 13.48
N PHE A 217 -12.42 2.54 13.97
CA PHE A 217 -12.61 3.52 15.03
C PHE A 217 -12.23 4.91 14.54
N GLY A 218 -13.07 5.91 14.84
CA GLY A 218 -12.84 7.30 14.50
C GLY A 218 -12.93 8.22 15.73
N TRP A 219 -12.11 9.26 15.77
CA TRP A 219 -12.19 10.32 16.78
C TRP A 219 -11.69 11.68 16.26
N GLY A 220 -11.93 12.74 17.03
CA GLY A 220 -11.63 14.13 16.67
C GLY A 220 -12.83 14.89 16.11
N TYR A 221 -12.56 15.78 15.16
CA TYR A 221 -13.56 16.64 14.54
C TYR A 221 -14.53 15.83 13.65
N ASN A 222 -15.82 16.12 13.75
CA ASN A 222 -16.88 15.42 13.02
C ASN A 222 -17.91 16.35 12.37
N GLY A 223 -17.61 17.65 12.23
CA GLY A 223 -18.59 18.62 11.72
C GLY A 223 -19.16 18.30 10.34
N ASN A 224 -18.44 17.53 9.52
CA ASN A 224 -18.89 17.08 8.19
C ASN A 224 -19.31 15.60 8.15
N GLY A 225 -19.35 14.92 9.29
CA GLY A 225 -19.63 13.48 9.35
C GLY A 225 -18.42 12.61 9.03
N GLN A 226 -17.20 13.16 9.02
CA GLN A 226 -15.97 12.44 8.64
C GLN A 226 -15.62 11.28 9.58
N LEU A 227 -16.27 11.16 10.74
CA LEU A 227 -16.12 10.00 11.61
C LEU A 227 -17.05 8.84 11.25
N GLY A 228 -18.06 9.05 10.39
CA GLY A 228 -18.95 7.97 9.92
C GLY A 228 -19.94 7.45 10.98
N LEU A 229 -20.15 8.20 12.06
CA LEU A 229 -20.92 7.79 13.24
C LEU A 229 -22.43 8.01 13.14
N GLY A 230 -22.94 8.38 11.95
CA GLY A 230 -24.36 8.72 11.74
C GLY A 230 -24.78 10.07 12.33
N ASN A 231 -23.81 10.92 12.69
CA ASN A 231 -24.03 12.24 13.26
C ASN A 231 -22.84 13.18 12.97
N ASN A 232 -22.93 14.44 13.41
CA ASN A 232 -21.89 15.47 13.24
C ASN A 232 -21.19 15.87 14.56
N VAL A 233 -21.20 15.00 15.58
CA VAL A 233 -20.66 15.29 16.92
C VAL A 233 -19.21 14.85 17.03
N ASN A 234 -18.33 15.75 17.46
CA ASN A 234 -16.92 15.46 17.72
C ASN A 234 -16.77 14.36 18.79
N GLN A 235 -15.72 13.56 18.67
CA GLN A 235 -15.43 12.50 19.65
C GLN A 235 -14.06 12.73 20.28
N THR A 236 -14.02 12.87 21.61
CA THR A 236 -12.75 13.03 22.34
C THR A 236 -12.06 11.71 22.66
N SER A 237 -12.70 10.58 22.36
CA SER A 237 -12.18 9.22 22.49
C SER A 237 -12.54 8.41 21.25
N PRO A 238 -11.77 7.37 20.89
CA PRO A 238 -12.10 6.47 19.80
C PRO A 238 -13.53 5.92 19.90
N CYS A 239 -14.31 6.11 18.84
CA CYS A 239 -15.68 5.61 18.72
C CYS A 239 -15.77 4.65 17.53
N ARG A 240 -16.45 3.51 17.73
CA ARG A 240 -16.62 2.50 16.68
C ARG A 240 -17.56 3.00 15.59
N VAL A 241 -17.19 2.82 14.33
CA VAL A 241 -18.07 3.06 13.17
C VAL A 241 -19.02 1.87 13.02
N THR A 242 -20.14 1.87 13.73
CA THR A 242 -21.07 0.73 13.81
C THR A 242 -21.74 0.40 12.47
N ASN A 243 -21.85 1.36 11.55
CA ASN A 243 -22.38 1.16 10.21
C ASN A 243 -21.50 0.26 9.32
N LEU A 244 -20.27 -0.08 9.74
CA LEU A 244 -19.41 -1.08 9.09
C LEU A 244 -19.42 -2.43 9.82
N GLN A 245 -20.39 -2.67 10.70
CA GLN A 245 -20.49 -3.94 11.39
C GLN A 245 -20.67 -5.10 10.40
N GLY A 246 -19.87 -6.15 10.57
CA GLY A 246 -19.86 -7.32 9.67
C GLY A 246 -19.01 -7.12 8.40
N VAL A 247 -18.42 -5.94 8.19
CA VAL A 247 -17.47 -5.69 7.11
C VAL A 247 -16.06 -5.69 7.68
N VAL A 248 -15.17 -6.47 7.06
CA VAL A 248 -13.75 -6.53 7.46
C VAL A 248 -12.96 -5.50 6.67
N ILE A 249 -12.65 -4.37 7.31
CA ILE A 249 -11.83 -3.31 6.72
C ILE A 249 -10.36 -3.61 6.94
N HIS A 250 -9.54 -3.58 5.89
CA HIS A 250 -8.09 -3.77 6.03
C HIS A 250 -7.29 -2.47 5.85
N LYS A 251 -7.88 -1.43 5.22
CA LYS A 251 -7.21 -0.15 4.98
C LYS A 251 -8.16 1.03 5.12
N VAL A 252 -7.69 2.11 5.74
CA VAL A 252 -8.39 3.38 5.83
C VAL A 252 -7.45 4.50 5.41
N VAL A 253 -7.96 5.46 4.63
CA VAL A 253 -7.25 6.71 4.30
C VAL A 253 -8.20 7.89 4.53
N CYS A 254 -7.62 9.04 4.83
CA CYS A 254 -8.39 10.25 5.11
C CYS A 254 -7.93 11.38 4.19
N GLY A 255 -8.90 12.04 3.58
CA GLY A 255 -8.68 13.33 2.93
C GLY A 255 -8.81 14.48 3.92
N TYR A 256 -9.00 15.70 3.43
CA TYR A 256 -9.15 16.88 4.27
C TYR A 256 -10.25 16.74 5.34
N ALA A 257 -11.45 16.35 4.92
CA ALA A 257 -12.60 16.14 5.80
C ALA A 257 -13.49 14.97 5.33
N HIS A 258 -12.91 13.98 4.65
CA HIS A 258 -13.59 12.78 4.20
C HIS A 258 -12.73 11.55 4.48
N THR A 259 -13.34 10.38 4.51
CA THR A 259 -12.67 9.12 4.82
C THR A 259 -13.07 8.07 3.81
N MET A 260 -12.10 7.22 3.45
CA MET A 260 -12.27 6.06 2.59
C MET A 260 -11.79 4.82 3.34
N ALA A 261 -12.56 3.74 3.28
CA ALA A 261 -12.20 2.45 3.85
C ALA A 261 -12.35 1.34 2.80
N LEU A 262 -11.36 0.47 2.72
CA LEU A 262 -11.32 -0.67 1.81
C LEU A 262 -11.52 -1.96 2.60
N SER A 263 -12.53 -2.74 2.22
CA SER A 263 -12.73 -4.08 2.76
C SER A 263 -11.75 -5.08 2.16
N ASP A 264 -11.53 -6.20 2.83
CA ASP A 264 -10.74 -7.33 2.32
C ASP A 264 -11.31 -7.96 1.03
N GLU A 265 -12.62 -7.83 0.83
CA GLU A 265 -13.31 -8.17 -0.43
C GLU A 265 -13.05 -7.16 -1.57
N GLY A 266 -12.33 -6.06 -1.31
CA GLY A 266 -12.03 -5.01 -2.30
C GLY A 266 -13.21 -4.08 -2.59
N VAL A 267 -14.14 -3.94 -1.63
CA VAL A 267 -15.26 -3.00 -1.68
C VAL A 267 -14.87 -1.70 -0.99
N LEU A 268 -15.14 -0.57 -1.65
CA LEU A 268 -14.87 0.75 -1.11
C LEU A 268 -16.08 1.33 -0.37
N TYR A 269 -15.81 1.90 0.80
CA TYR A 269 -16.75 2.69 1.58
C TYR A 269 -16.23 4.11 1.72
N THR A 270 -17.08 5.11 1.51
CA THR A 270 -16.72 6.55 1.63
C THR A 270 -17.69 7.31 2.52
N TRP A 271 -17.20 8.27 3.31
CA TRP A 271 -18.06 9.17 4.11
C TRP A 271 -17.37 10.48 4.46
N GLY A 272 -18.13 11.42 5.01
CA GLY A 272 -17.69 12.75 5.42
C GLY A 272 -18.11 13.86 4.47
N ALA A 273 -17.26 14.87 4.33
CA ALA A 273 -17.49 16.01 3.46
C ALA A 273 -17.54 15.58 1.99
N ASN A 274 -18.43 16.18 1.20
CA ASN A 274 -18.64 15.86 -0.21
C ASN A 274 -18.85 17.09 -1.10
N SER A 275 -18.54 18.31 -0.63
CA SER A 275 -18.81 19.54 -1.38
C SER A 275 -18.17 19.60 -2.79
N TYR A 276 -17.12 18.81 -3.03
CA TYR A 276 -16.45 18.68 -4.31
C TYR A 276 -16.70 17.33 -5.01
N GLY A 277 -17.55 16.47 -4.46
CA GLY A 277 -17.81 15.13 -4.99
C GLY A 277 -16.82 14.07 -4.54
N GLN A 278 -15.99 14.35 -3.53
CA GLN A 278 -14.92 13.46 -3.04
C GLN A 278 -15.40 12.12 -2.48
N LEU A 279 -16.71 11.91 -2.31
CA LEU A 279 -17.25 10.59 -1.95
C LEU A 279 -17.57 9.72 -3.16
N GLY A 280 -17.60 10.29 -4.38
CA GLY A 280 -17.88 9.57 -5.62
C GLY A 280 -19.34 9.11 -5.75
N THR A 281 -20.28 9.78 -5.06
CA THR A 281 -21.70 9.40 -4.96
C THR A 281 -22.57 9.94 -6.11
N GLY A 282 -21.98 10.59 -7.10
CA GLY A 282 -22.71 11.29 -8.18
C GLY A 282 -23.36 12.60 -7.75
N ASN A 283 -23.18 13.03 -6.49
CA ASN A 283 -23.72 14.27 -5.95
C ASN A 283 -22.70 14.95 -5.01
N LYS A 284 -23.11 16.06 -4.38
CA LYS A 284 -22.27 16.88 -3.47
C LYS A 284 -22.73 16.86 -2.01
N ALA A 285 -23.61 15.94 -1.65
CA ALA A 285 -24.15 15.86 -0.28
C ALA A 285 -23.18 15.11 0.63
N ASN A 286 -22.87 15.71 1.79
CA ASN A 286 -22.07 15.06 2.83
C ASN A 286 -22.75 13.77 3.30
N GLN A 287 -21.96 12.77 3.69
CA GLN A 287 -22.44 11.51 4.24
C GLN A 287 -21.94 11.35 5.67
N VAL A 288 -22.87 11.29 6.63
CA VAL A 288 -22.52 11.08 8.05
C VAL A 288 -22.32 9.61 8.40
N SER A 289 -22.61 8.72 7.45
CA SER A 289 -22.43 7.28 7.56
C SER A 289 -21.70 6.75 6.32
N PRO A 290 -20.92 5.66 6.45
CA PRO A 290 -20.30 4.97 5.34
C PRO A 290 -21.27 4.66 4.19
N PHE A 291 -20.97 5.20 3.01
CA PHE A 291 -21.62 4.86 1.76
C PHE A 291 -20.83 3.76 1.07
N LYS A 292 -21.48 2.63 0.77
CA LYS A 292 -20.89 1.54 -0.02
C LYS A 292 -20.91 1.94 -1.49
N MET A 293 -19.73 2.03 -2.11
CA MET A 293 -19.64 2.33 -3.54
C MET A 293 -20.14 1.14 -4.38
N PRO A 294 -20.91 1.37 -5.46
CA PRO A 294 -21.28 0.31 -6.39
C PRO A 294 -20.06 -0.37 -7.02
N ASN A 295 -20.19 -1.66 -7.35
CA ASN A 295 -19.10 -2.48 -7.90
C ASN A 295 -18.78 -2.19 -9.39
N ASP A 296 -19.25 -1.07 -9.94
CA ASP A 296 -19.18 -0.76 -11.38
C ASP A 296 -17.73 -0.55 -11.86
N ILE A 297 -16.83 -0.14 -10.97
CA ILE A 297 -15.40 0.05 -11.28
C ILE A 297 -14.56 -1.21 -10.99
N GLY A 298 -15.18 -2.33 -10.59
CA GLY A 298 -14.50 -3.58 -10.24
C GLY A 298 -13.86 -3.59 -8.85
N ARG A 299 -13.10 -4.66 -8.55
CA ARG A 299 -12.44 -4.85 -7.25
C ARG A 299 -11.33 -3.82 -7.05
N ILE A 300 -11.37 -3.08 -5.95
CA ILE A 300 -10.37 -2.09 -5.58
C ILE A 300 -9.28 -2.76 -4.75
N VAL A 301 -8.03 -2.44 -5.06
CA VAL A 301 -6.84 -2.97 -4.36
C VAL A 301 -6.09 -1.89 -3.59
N GLU A 302 -6.17 -0.64 -4.03
CA GLU A 302 -5.47 0.50 -3.42
C GLU A 302 -6.41 1.71 -3.34
N ILE A 303 -6.40 2.39 -2.19
CA ILE A 303 -7.15 3.64 -1.96
C ILE A 303 -6.18 4.74 -1.51
N ALA A 304 -6.42 5.96 -1.95
CA ALA A 304 -5.59 7.12 -1.60
C ALA A 304 -6.41 8.39 -1.38
N ALA A 305 -6.06 9.08 -0.30
CA ALA A 305 -6.51 10.41 0.04
C ALA A 305 -5.41 11.09 0.87
N SER A 306 -5.38 12.42 0.86
CA SER A 306 -4.44 13.21 1.66
C SER A 306 -5.19 14.25 2.48
N HIS A 307 -4.80 14.45 3.74
CA HIS A 307 -5.39 15.45 4.64
C HIS A 307 -5.30 16.90 4.11
N TYR A 308 -4.50 17.16 3.07
CA TYR A 308 -4.44 18.45 2.38
C TYR A 308 -5.50 18.61 1.28
N ASN A 309 -6.07 17.52 0.78
CA ASN A 309 -6.82 17.52 -0.46
C ASN A 309 -8.26 17.04 -0.28
N HIS A 310 -9.08 17.46 -1.23
CA HIS A 310 -10.44 16.94 -1.44
C HIS A 310 -10.50 16.00 -2.65
N ILE A 311 -9.36 15.42 -3.06
CA ILE A 311 -9.31 14.41 -4.12
C ILE A 311 -9.28 13.01 -3.49
N SER A 312 -9.90 12.07 -4.18
CA SER A 312 -9.88 10.65 -3.86
C SER A 312 -9.44 9.91 -5.11
N ALA A 313 -8.63 8.87 -4.91
CA ALA A 313 -8.16 8.05 -6.00
C ALA A 313 -8.07 6.59 -5.57
N VAL A 314 -8.27 5.68 -6.53
CA VAL A 314 -8.20 4.24 -6.32
C VAL A 314 -7.53 3.54 -7.48
N MET A 315 -6.97 2.37 -7.20
CA MET A 315 -6.51 1.43 -8.20
C MET A 315 -7.32 0.15 -8.09
N THR A 316 -7.72 -0.39 -9.24
CA THR A 316 -8.44 -1.65 -9.35
C THR A 316 -7.48 -2.81 -9.54
N GLN A 317 -7.98 -4.04 -9.34
CA GLN A 317 -7.19 -5.27 -9.57
C GLN A 317 -6.67 -5.40 -11.02
N THR A 318 -7.30 -4.73 -11.98
CA THR A 318 -6.88 -4.68 -13.39
C THR A 318 -5.91 -3.53 -13.67
N SER A 319 -5.27 -2.97 -12.64
CA SER A 319 -4.31 -1.85 -12.72
C SER A 319 -4.87 -0.56 -13.35
N ARG A 320 -6.20 -0.39 -13.37
CA ARG A 320 -6.83 0.87 -13.81
C ARG A 320 -6.95 1.82 -12.63
N VAL A 321 -6.61 3.09 -12.85
CA VAL A 321 -6.62 4.14 -11.84
C VAL A 321 -7.81 5.07 -12.05
N TYR A 322 -8.63 5.25 -11.02
CA TYR A 322 -9.78 6.15 -11.02
C TYR A 322 -9.55 7.32 -10.06
N MET A 323 -10.14 8.47 -10.36
CA MET A 323 -10.08 9.67 -9.51
C MET A 323 -11.42 10.41 -9.49
N TRP A 324 -11.67 11.12 -8.39
CA TRP A 324 -12.82 12.01 -8.21
C TRP A 324 -12.59 13.00 -7.06
N GLY A 325 -13.53 13.91 -6.84
CA GLY A 325 -13.42 15.00 -5.88
C GLY A 325 -12.97 16.31 -6.51
N GLN A 326 -12.11 17.06 -5.82
CA GLN A 326 -11.58 18.32 -6.35
C GLN A 326 -10.34 18.06 -7.21
N CYS A 327 -10.51 18.07 -8.53
CA CYS A 327 -9.48 17.77 -9.51
C CYS A 327 -9.17 19.04 -10.32
N ARG A 328 -7.97 19.62 -10.18
CA ARG A 328 -7.58 20.91 -10.79
C ARG A 328 -8.60 22.03 -10.53
N GLY A 329 -9.14 22.07 -9.31
CA GLY A 329 -10.17 23.03 -8.89
C GLY A 329 -11.58 22.74 -9.41
N GLN A 330 -11.77 21.74 -10.27
CA GLN A 330 -13.06 21.28 -10.75
C GLN A 330 -13.63 20.19 -9.82
N SER A 331 -14.95 20.09 -9.76
CA SER A 331 -15.65 19.08 -8.97
C SER A 331 -16.04 17.90 -9.85
N VAL A 332 -15.44 16.74 -9.57
CA VAL A 332 -15.72 15.46 -10.23
C VAL A 332 -16.51 14.60 -9.24
N THR A 333 -17.79 14.38 -9.49
CA THR A 333 -18.70 13.73 -8.52
C THR A 333 -18.83 12.22 -8.68
N VAL A 334 -18.28 11.66 -9.75
CA VAL A 334 -18.29 10.22 -10.06
C VAL A 334 -16.87 9.73 -10.31
N PRO A 335 -16.53 8.49 -9.93
CA PRO A 335 -15.24 7.89 -10.27
C PRO A 335 -14.97 7.99 -11.78
N THR A 336 -13.87 8.63 -12.13
CA THR A 336 -13.47 8.85 -13.53
C THR A 336 -12.15 8.12 -13.79
N GLU A 337 -12.14 7.24 -14.78
CA GLU A 337 -10.93 6.51 -15.19
C GLU A 337 -9.87 7.48 -15.71
N THR A 338 -8.62 7.26 -15.33
CA THR A 338 -7.48 8.05 -15.75
C THR A 338 -6.57 7.23 -16.67
N PRO A 339 -5.78 7.87 -17.54
CA PRO A 339 -4.78 7.18 -18.35
C PRO A 339 -3.52 6.78 -17.55
N PHE A 340 -3.53 6.94 -16.22
CA PHE A 340 -2.36 6.69 -15.38
C PHE A 340 -2.33 5.26 -14.85
N HIS A 341 -1.12 4.77 -14.62
CA HIS A 341 -0.86 3.47 -14.00
C HIS A 341 -0.46 3.60 -12.53
N SER A 342 -0.21 4.83 -12.05
CA SER A 342 0.10 5.13 -10.65
C SER A 342 -0.94 6.08 -10.06
N ILE A 343 -1.31 5.85 -8.80
CA ILE A 343 -2.10 6.82 -8.05
C ILE A 343 -1.28 8.09 -7.76
N HIS A 344 0.05 7.99 -7.64
CA HIS A 344 0.90 9.17 -7.43
C HIS A 344 0.78 10.19 -8.56
N ASP A 345 0.62 9.72 -9.80
CA ASP A 345 0.41 10.58 -10.97
C ASP A 345 -0.89 11.38 -10.90
N VAL A 346 -1.94 10.78 -10.32
CA VAL A 346 -3.21 11.48 -10.07
C VAL A 346 -2.97 12.67 -9.15
N PHE A 347 -2.23 12.46 -8.06
CA PHE A 347 -1.93 13.55 -7.12
C PHE A 347 -1.00 14.60 -7.72
N ALA A 348 -0.01 14.19 -8.51
CA ALA A 348 0.89 15.11 -9.20
C ALA A 348 0.13 16.02 -10.20
N CYS A 349 -0.81 15.46 -10.95
CA CYS A 349 -1.49 16.17 -12.04
C CYS A 349 -2.80 16.86 -11.63
N PHE A 350 -3.52 16.33 -10.63
CA PHE A 350 -4.88 16.74 -10.30
C PHE A 350 -5.09 17.26 -8.88
N ALA A 351 -4.23 16.95 -7.92
CA ALA A 351 -4.40 17.44 -6.54
C ALA A 351 -4.06 18.93 -6.42
N CYS A 352 -4.69 19.60 -5.45
CA CYS A 352 -4.41 20.98 -5.08
C CYS A 352 -4.44 21.10 -3.54
N PRO A 353 -3.30 21.31 -2.87
CA PRO A 353 -1.92 21.33 -3.40
C PRO A 353 -1.43 19.97 -3.92
N THR A 354 -0.39 19.96 -4.76
CA THR A 354 0.24 18.74 -5.30
C THR A 354 1.16 18.10 -4.26
N VAL A 355 0.62 17.18 -3.47
CA VAL A 355 1.35 16.51 -2.40
C VAL A 355 1.18 14.99 -2.47
N THR A 356 2.18 14.25 -2.00
CA THR A 356 2.19 12.78 -2.05
C THR A 356 1.35 12.19 -0.92
N TRP A 357 0.30 11.43 -1.22
CA TRP A 357 -0.56 10.81 -0.19
C TRP A 357 0.18 9.76 0.69
N LYS A 358 1.25 9.16 0.16
CA LYS A 358 2.29 8.40 0.88
C LYS A 358 3.65 8.65 0.20
N PRO A 359 4.79 8.36 0.83
CA PRO A 359 6.09 8.47 0.18
C PRO A 359 6.16 7.59 -1.08
N MET A 360 6.69 8.12 -2.18
CA MET A 360 6.84 7.39 -3.44
C MET A 360 8.08 6.52 -3.36
N VAL A 361 7.91 5.21 -3.53
CA VAL A 361 9.02 4.28 -3.74
C VAL A 361 9.36 4.28 -5.23
N LEU A 362 10.61 4.60 -5.55
CA LEU A 362 11.08 4.77 -6.91
C LEU A 362 11.86 3.53 -7.34
N ASP A 363 11.18 2.64 -8.05
CA ASP A 363 11.85 1.59 -8.82
C ASP A 363 12.30 2.19 -10.15
N ILE A 364 13.59 2.48 -10.28
CA ILE A 364 14.14 3.04 -11.51
C ILE A 364 14.35 1.91 -12.51
N CYS A 365 13.34 1.68 -13.34
CA CYS A 365 13.52 1.07 -14.65
C CYS A 365 13.82 2.19 -15.66
N ASN A 366 15.10 2.38 -16.01
CA ASN A 366 15.51 3.29 -17.07
C ASN A 366 14.90 2.89 -18.43
N PRO A 367 14.43 3.84 -19.26
CA PRO A 367 13.82 3.56 -20.56
C PRO A 367 14.88 3.25 -21.64
N ASN A 368 14.56 2.26 -22.50
CA ASN A 368 15.43 1.59 -23.49
C ASN A 368 16.64 0.84 -22.91
N THR A 369 16.42 0.17 -21.78
CA THR A 369 17.31 -0.88 -21.29
C THR A 369 17.21 -2.13 -22.17
N VAL A 370 18.22 -3.00 -22.07
CA VAL A 370 18.19 -4.36 -22.64
C VAL A 370 16.87 -5.07 -22.30
N ALA A 371 16.31 -4.84 -21.11
CA ALA A 371 15.03 -5.40 -20.68
C ALA A 371 13.85 -5.02 -21.61
N ASN A 372 13.75 -3.77 -22.05
CA ASN A 372 12.67 -3.35 -22.96
C ASN A 372 12.85 -3.94 -24.37
N SER A 373 14.10 -4.06 -24.84
CA SER A 373 14.39 -4.71 -26.13
C SER A 373 14.12 -6.21 -26.08
N VAL A 374 14.47 -6.88 -24.97
CA VAL A 374 14.16 -8.30 -24.74
C VAL A 374 12.65 -8.49 -24.63
N LYS A 375 11.93 -7.62 -23.90
CA LYS A 375 10.47 -7.62 -23.83
C LYS A 375 9.82 -7.52 -25.21
N ALA A 376 10.33 -6.65 -26.08
CA ALA A 376 9.83 -6.51 -27.46
C ALA A 376 10.13 -7.75 -28.34
N ALA A 377 11.19 -8.51 -28.03
CA ALA A 377 11.56 -9.72 -28.74
C ALA A 377 10.75 -10.98 -28.31
N PHE A 378 9.91 -10.89 -27.28
CA PHE A 378 9.09 -12.03 -26.87
C PHE A 378 8.02 -12.37 -27.92
N ASN A 379 7.97 -13.65 -28.33
CA ASN A 379 7.04 -14.16 -29.33
C ASN A 379 7.17 -13.51 -30.73
N ASP A 380 8.35 -12.98 -31.06
CA ASP A 380 8.68 -12.45 -32.38
C ASP A 380 9.29 -13.54 -33.28
N PRO A 381 8.63 -13.89 -34.41
CA PRO A 381 9.12 -14.92 -35.32
C PRO A 381 10.38 -14.53 -36.09
N THR A 382 10.73 -13.24 -36.16
CA THR A 382 11.88 -12.76 -36.93
C THR A 382 13.21 -12.90 -36.19
N THR A 383 13.17 -12.93 -34.84
CA THR A 383 14.37 -12.92 -33.98
C THR A 383 14.58 -14.24 -33.22
N SER A 384 13.54 -15.07 -33.09
CA SER A 384 13.56 -16.33 -32.32
C SER A 384 14.45 -17.43 -32.92
N ASP A 385 15.13 -18.20 -32.06
CA ASP A 385 15.96 -19.37 -32.40
C ASP A 385 15.38 -20.70 -31.86
N LEU A 386 14.20 -20.66 -31.22
CA LEU A 386 13.51 -21.81 -30.64
C LEU A 386 11.99 -21.63 -30.70
N LYS A 387 11.30 -22.72 -31.03
CA LYS A 387 9.83 -22.81 -30.98
C LYS A 387 9.42 -23.70 -29.81
N ILE A 388 8.46 -23.25 -29.02
CA ILE A 388 7.80 -24.08 -28.02
C ILE A 388 6.36 -24.28 -28.47
N CYS A 389 5.96 -25.54 -28.65
CA CYS A 389 4.60 -25.91 -29.00
C CYS A 389 3.87 -26.34 -27.72
N VAL A 390 2.78 -25.65 -27.39
CA VAL A 390 1.90 -25.99 -26.27
C VAL A 390 0.48 -26.07 -26.82
N GLU A 391 -0.17 -27.23 -26.67
CA GLU A 391 -1.53 -27.48 -27.18
C GLU A 391 -1.71 -27.14 -28.68
N GLY A 392 -0.68 -27.40 -29.50
CA GLY A 392 -0.70 -27.12 -30.94
C GLY A 392 -0.50 -25.64 -31.31
N ARG A 393 -0.21 -24.76 -30.34
CA ARG A 393 0.13 -23.35 -30.57
C ARG A 393 1.62 -23.12 -30.37
N ILE A 394 2.22 -22.39 -31.30
CA ILE A 394 3.66 -22.11 -31.29
C ILE A 394 3.94 -20.79 -30.55
N ILE A 395 4.96 -20.80 -29.69
CA ILE A 395 5.51 -19.63 -29.01
C ILE A 395 6.97 -19.49 -29.44
N HIS A 396 7.31 -18.31 -29.97
CA HIS A 396 8.63 -17.98 -30.46
C HIS A 396 9.51 -17.44 -29.32
N VAL A 397 10.63 -18.10 -29.03
CA VAL A 397 11.50 -17.77 -27.89
C VAL A 397 12.98 -17.88 -28.27
N HIS A 398 13.84 -17.46 -27.34
CA HIS A 398 15.28 -17.36 -27.52
C HIS A 398 15.99 -18.25 -26.49
N LYS A 399 16.79 -19.22 -26.93
CA LYS A 399 17.54 -20.16 -26.09
C LYS A 399 18.40 -19.43 -25.06
N ALA A 400 19.02 -18.33 -25.47
CA ALA A 400 19.89 -17.52 -24.62
C ALA A 400 19.14 -16.94 -23.40
N VAL A 401 17.94 -16.37 -23.61
CA VAL A 401 17.13 -15.79 -22.52
C VAL A 401 16.70 -16.87 -21.54
N LEU A 402 16.24 -18.03 -22.06
CA LEU A 402 15.83 -19.16 -21.23
C LEU A 402 16.99 -19.72 -20.38
N LYS A 403 18.19 -19.88 -20.98
CA LYS A 403 19.42 -20.32 -20.28
C LYS A 403 19.85 -19.34 -19.18
N ILE A 404 19.64 -18.04 -19.39
CA ILE A 404 20.03 -17.00 -18.42
C ILE A 404 19.03 -16.92 -17.27
N ARG A 405 17.73 -17.02 -17.55
CA ARG A 405 16.68 -16.70 -16.58
C ARG A 405 16.11 -17.90 -15.82
N CYS A 406 16.35 -19.12 -16.28
CA CYS A 406 15.76 -20.33 -15.68
C CYS A 406 16.79 -21.44 -15.54
N GLU A 407 16.97 -21.95 -14.32
CA GLU A 407 17.91 -23.05 -14.05
C GLU A 407 17.50 -24.34 -14.76
N HIS A 408 16.20 -24.63 -14.82
CA HIS A 408 15.68 -25.83 -15.51
C HIS A 408 16.12 -25.87 -16.98
N PHE A 409 15.92 -24.77 -17.70
CA PHE A 409 16.36 -24.66 -19.10
C PHE A 409 17.89 -24.68 -19.22
N ARG A 410 18.61 -24.03 -18.29
CA ARG A 410 20.08 -24.08 -18.27
C ARG A 410 20.61 -25.52 -18.19
N SER A 411 20.05 -26.34 -17.31
CA SER A 411 20.40 -27.76 -17.20
C SER A 411 19.95 -28.57 -18.41
N MET A 412 18.74 -28.31 -18.92
CA MET A 412 18.18 -28.99 -20.10
C MET A 412 19.11 -28.85 -21.31
N PHE A 413 19.67 -27.65 -21.51
CA PHE A 413 20.53 -27.34 -22.64
C PHE A 413 22.04 -27.55 -22.39
N GLN A 414 22.44 -28.16 -21.26
CA GLN A 414 23.84 -28.49 -20.94
C GLN A 414 24.22 -29.95 -21.26
N ALA A 415 23.24 -30.86 -21.32
CA ALA A 415 23.44 -32.18 -21.91
C ALA A 415 23.71 -32.03 -23.42
N PRO A 416 24.36 -33.00 -24.11
CA PRO A 416 24.54 -32.97 -25.55
C PRO A 416 23.16 -33.01 -26.22
N TRP A 417 22.59 -31.81 -26.38
CA TRP A 417 21.49 -31.51 -27.26
C TRP A 417 22.11 -31.53 -28.64
N ASP A 418 21.82 -32.57 -29.43
CA ASP A 418 22.13 -32.54 -30.86
C ASP A 418 21.48 -31.28 -31.44
N GLU A 419 22.33 -30.32 -31.84
CA GLU A 419 21.90 -29.02 -32.34
C GLU A 419 21.07 -29.12 -33.64
N ASP A 420 20.99 -30.31 -34.24
CA ASP A 420 20.53 -30.51 -35.62
C ASP A 420 19.12 -31.12 -35.81
N GLU A 421 18.33 -31.48 -34.78
CA GLU A 421 17.05 -32.17 -35.07
C GLU A 421 15.75 -31.68 -34.38
N LYS A 422 15.76 -30.74 -33.42
CA LYS A 422 14.50 -30.24 -32.83
C LYS A 422 14.50 -28.75 -32.54
N ASP A 423 14.13 -27.96 -33.54
CA ASP A 423 13.77 -26.54 -33.38
C ASP A 423 12.48 -26.32 -32.58
N THR A 424 11.76 -27.40 -32.23
CA THR A 424 10.47 -27.35 -31.53
C THR A 424 10.48 -28.22 -30.27
N ILE A 425 10.14 -27.63 -29.12
CA ILE A 425 9.89 -28.34 -27.86
C ILE A 425 8.38 -28.48 -27.68
N ASP A 426 7.89 -29.71 -27.57
CA ASP A 426 6.48 -29.98 -27.24
C ASP A 426 6.30 -30.04 -25.73
N VAL A 427 5.39 -29.22 -25.20
CA VAL A 427 5.01 -29.22 -23.79
C VAL A 427 3.54 -29.63 -23.69
N THR A 428 3.29 -30.71 -22.93
CA THR A 428 1.96 -31.31 -22.76
C THR A 428 1.46 -31.26 -21.32
N THR A 429 2.29 -30.83 -20.38
CA THR A 429 2.00 -30.87 -18.94
C THR A 429 1.22 -29.68 -18.41
N PHE A 430 1.27 -28.52 -19.10
CA PHE A 430 0.65 -27.28 -18.63
C PHE A 430 -0.22 -26.64 -19.73
N PRO A 431 -1.32 -25.95 -19.37
CA PRO A 431 -2.15 -25.23 -20.33
C PRO A 431 -1.37 -24.13 -21.06
N TYR A 432 -1.77 -23.83 -22.31
CA TYR A 432 -1.10 -22.79 -23.12
C TYR A 432 -1.00 -21.44 -22.39
N ALA A 433 -2.07 -20.99 -21.72
CA ALA A 433 -2.09 -19.70 -21.03
C ALA A 433 -1.04 -19.61 -19.91
N VAL A 434 -0.97 -20.66 -19.08
CA VAL A 434 -0.03 -20.76 -17.96
C VAL A 434 1.40 -20.81 -18.46
N TYR A 435 1.68 -21.66 -19.45
CA TYR A 435 3.03 -21.82 -19.97
C TYR A 435 3.51 -20.59 -20.74
N LYS A 436 2.63 -19.93 -21.49
CA LYS A 436 2.93 -18.66 -22.15
C LYS A 436 3.26 -17.57 -21.13
N ALA A 437 2.48 -17.44 -20.06
CA ALA A 437 2.73 -16.46 -19.00
C ALA A 437 4.06 -16.73 -18.29
N PHE A 438 4.42 -17.99 -18.06
CA PHE A 438 5.73 -18.36 -17.56
C PHE A 438 6.86 -17.88 -18.48
N LEU A 439 6.76 -18.17 -19.79
CA LEU A 439 7.76 -17.73 -20.75
C LEU A 439 7.81 -16.20 -20.83
N GLN A 440 6.67 -15.53 -20.80
CA GLN A 440 6.60 -14.07 -20.79
C GLN A 440 7.24 -13.47 -19.52
N TYR A 441 7.06 -14.10 -18.37
CA TYR A 441 7.73 -13.71 -17.13
C TYR A 441 9.26 -13.79 -17.27
N LEU A 442 9.80 -14.83 -17.90
CA LEU A 442 11.26 -14.92 -18.12
C LEU A 442 11.81 -13.74 -18.95
N TYR A 443 10.98 -13.10 -19.76
CA TYR A 443 11.34 -11.96 -20.61
C TYR A 443 11.05 -10.60 -19.99
N THR A 444 10.06 -10.53 -19.10
CA THR A 444 9.46 -9.24 -18.71
C THR A 444 9.37 -9.03 -17.21
N ASP A 445 9.58 -10.06 -16.40
CA ASP A 445 9.37 -10.09 -14.95
C ASP A 445 7.92 -9.80 -14.51
N GLU A 446 7.00 -9.71 -15.47
CA GLU A 446 5.57 -9.47 -15.28
C GLU A 446 4.77 -10.75 -15.56
N VAL A 447 3.70 -10.95 -14.80
CA VAL A 447 2.73 -12.03 -15.03
C VAL A 447 1.36 -11.42 -15.33
N ASP A 448 0.88 -11.69 -16.53
CA ASP A 448 -0.46 -11.30 -16.98
C ASP A 448 -1.37 -12.54 -17.03
N LEU A 449 -1.89 -12.92 -15.86
CA LEU A 449 -2.84 -14.01 -15.72
C LEU A 449 -3.93 -13.64 -14.70
N PRO A 450 -5.18 -14.08 -14.93
CA PRO A 450 -6.21 -14.01 -13.90
C PRO A 450 -5.80 -14.88 -12.69
N PRO A 451 -6.25 -14.53 -11.47
CA PRO A 451 -5.88 -15.26 -10.25
C PRO A 451 -6.21 -16.75 -10.26
N GLU A 452 -7.24 -17.16 -11.00
CA GLU A 452 -7.66 -18.55 -11.15
C GLU A 452 -6.61 -19.40 -11.87
N ASP A 453 -6.02 -18.86 -12.94
CA ASP A 453 -4.97 -19.52 -13.73
C ASP A 453 -3.59 -19.39 -13.08
N ALA A 454 -3.40 -18.41 -12.18
CA ALA A 454 -2.15 -18.19 -11.46
C ALA A 454 -1.78 -19.37 -10.54
N ILE A 455 -2.73 -20.22 -10.15
CA ILE A 455 -2.47 -21.48 -9.42
C ILE A 455 -1.63 -22.44 -10.29
N GLY A 456 -1.97 -22.56 -11.58
CA GLY A 456 -1.19 -23.38 -12.51
C GLY A 456 0.23 -22.85 -12.67
N LEU A 457 0.39 -21.53 -12.64
CA LEU A 457 1.72 -20.90 -12.70
C LEU A 457 2.52 -21.12 -11.41
N LEU A 458 1.85 -21.17 -10.24
CA LEU A 458 2.47 -21.50 -8.97
C LEU A 458 3.02 -22.94 -8.95
N ASP A 459 2.28 -23.89 -9.52
CA ASP A 459 2.72 -25.29 -9.69
C ASP A 459 3.97 -25.37 -10.57
N LEU A 460 3.93 -24.68 -11.71
CA LEU A 460 5.06 -24.59 -12.63
C LEU A 460 6.29 -23.95 -11.96
N ALA A 461 6.10 -22.86 -11.21
CA ALA A 461 7.17 -22.19 -10.48
C ALA A 461 7.85 -23.11 -9.45
N ASN A 462 7.08 -23.92 -8.73
CA ASN A 462 7.62 -24.94 -7.82
C ASN A 462 8.38 -26.04 -8.59
N SER A 463 7.80 -26.53 -9.69
CA SER A 463 8.39 -27.59 -10.52
C SER A 463 9.76 -27.17 -11.08
N TYR A 464 9.91 -25.90 -11.48
CA TYR A 464 11.16 -25.34 -11.99
C TYR A 464 12.02 -24.66 -10.93
N ARG A 465 11.62 -24.69 -9.65
CA ARG A 465 12.34 -24.12 -8.49
C ARG A 465 12.60 -22.61 -8.59
N GLU A 466 11.70 -21.87 -9.23
CA GLU A 466 11.79 -20.42 -9.41
C GLU A 466 11.15 -19.67 -8.23
N ALA A 467 11.96 -19.35 -7.20
CA ALA A 467 11.47 -18.74 -5.96
C ALA A 467 10.88 -17.33 -6.13
N GLN A 468 11.38 -16.53 -7.07
CA GLN A 468 10.85 -15.18 -7.34
C GLN A 468 9.48 -15.23 -8.01
N LEU A 469 9.32 -16.12 -9.00
CA LEU A 469 8.04 -16.35 -9.66
C LEU A 469 6.99 -16.87 -8.68
N LYS A 470 7.38 -17.79 -7.79
CA LYS A 470 6.51 -18.30 -6.72
C LYS A 470 5.90 -17.16 -5.89
N ARG A 471 6.73 -16.26 -5.37
CA ARG A 471 6.27 -15.08 -4.60
C ARG A 471 5.40 -14.13 -5.43
N HIS A 472 5.69 -13.99 -6.71
CA HIS A 472 4.87 -13.16 -7.61
C HIS A 472 3.49 -13.77 -7.84
N CYS A 473 3.41 -15.09 -8.06
CA CYS A 473 2.16 -15.83 -8.18
C CYS A 473 1.33 -15.77 -6.89
N GLU A 474 1.96 -15.99 -5.73
CA GLU A 474 1.29 -15.88 -4.43
C GLU A 474 0.61 -14.51 -4.26
N ARG A 475 1.26 -13.41 -4.67
CA ARG A 475 0.67 -12.07 -4.64
C ARG A 475 -0.53 -11.90 -5.56
N ILE A 476 -0.45 -12.38 -6.80
CA ILE A 476 -1.56 -12.31 -7.75
C ILE A 476 -2.76 -13.11 -7.23
N ILE A 477 -2.51 -14.30 -6.69
CA ILE A 477 -3.57 -15.13 -6.10
C ILE A 477 -4.18 -14.43 -4.88
N MET A 478 -3.38 -13.84 -3.99
CA MET A 478 -3.87 -13.07 -2.84
C MET A 478 -4.82 -11.93 -3.27
N HIS A 479 -4.52 -11.22 -4.37
CA HIS A 479 -5.39 -10.18 -4.94
C HIS A 479 -6.65 -10.71 -5.64
N GLY A 480 -6.83 -12.03 -5.75
CA GLY A 480 -8.00 -12.69 -6.33
C GLY A 480 -8.84 -13.50 -5.34
N VAL A 481 -8.47 -13.51 -4.05
CA VAL A 481 -9.22 -14.27 -3.04
C VAL A 481 -10.59 -13.65 -2.82
N LEU A 482 -11.62 -14.50 -2.90
CA LEU A 482 -13.03 -14.25 -2.68
C LEU A 482 -13.60 -15.33 -1.74
N VAL A 483 -14.76 -15.08 -1.15
CA VAL A 483 -15.47 -16.06 -0.29
C VAL A 483 -15.70 -17.38 -1.04
N GLU A 484 -16.01 -17.32 -2.34
CA GLU A 484 -16.33 -18.49 -3.17
C GLU A 484 -15.12 -19.37 -3.49
N ASN A 485 -13.90 -18.80 -3.55
CA ASN A 485 -12.71 -19.52 -4.00
C ASN A 485 -11.66 -19.75 -2.90
N VAL A 486 -11.74 -19.04 -1.76
CA VAL A 486 -10.70 -19.08 -0.70
C VAL A 486 -10.43 -20.48 -0.18
N ALA A 487 -11.43 -21.34 -0.09
CA ALA A 487 -11.28 -22.72 0.36
C ALA A 487 -10.35 -23.52 -0.57
N MET A 488 -10.60 -23.45 -1.88
CA MET A 488 -9.77 -24.11 -2.89
C MET A 488 -8.35 -23.51 -2.93
N LEU A 489 -8.24 -22.18 -2.80
CA LEU A 489 -6.95 -21.49 -2.75
C LEU A 489 -6.13 -21.87 -1.50
N TYR A 490 -6.78 -22.06 -0.36
CA TYR A 490 -6.15 -22.54 0.86
C TYR A 490 -5.57 -23.95 0.68
N ALA A 491 -6.33 -24.87 0.07
CA ALA A 491 -5.85 -26.22 -0.21
C ALA A 491 -4.70 -26.24 -1.24
N ALA A 492 -4.80 -25.42 -2.29
CA ALA A 492 -3.73 -25.24 -3.25
C ALA A 492 -2.46 -24.69 -2.58
N ALA A 493 -2.59 -23.72 -1.68
CA ALA A 493 -1.45 -23.16 -0.95
C ALA A 493 -0.73 -24.20 -0.09
N ILE A 494 -1.47 -25.10 0.56
CA ILE A 494 -0.89 -26.24 1.30
C ILE A 494 -0.16 -27.19 0.35
N LYS A 495 -0.82 -27.59 -0.75
CA LYS A 495 -0.26 -28.52 -1.74
C LYS A 495 1.04 -28.01 -2.36
N PHE A 496 1.13 -26.71 -2.59
CA PHE A 496 2.27 -26.04 -3.24
C PHE A 496 3.26 -25.42 -2.25
N GLU A 497 3.13 -25.71 -0.95
CA GLU A 497 3.98 -25.19 0.13
C GLU A 497 4.15 -23.66 0.07
N ALA A 498 3.06 -22.96 -0.21
CA ALA A 498 3.00 -21.50 -0.31
C ALA A 498 2.52 -20.89 1.01
N LYS A 499 3.44 -20.73 1.97
CA LYS A 499 3.10 -20.36 3.36
C LYS A 499 2.42 -18.99 3.49
N ASP A 500 2.88 -18.01 2.73
CA ASP A 500 2.33 -16.65 2.80
C ASP A 500 0.88 -16.62 2.29
N LEU A 501 0.63 -17.32 1.17
CA LEU A 501 -0.72 -17.51 0.62
C LEU A 501 -1.60 -18.35 1.55
N GLU A 502 -1.06 -19.42 2.15
CA GLU A 502 -1.79 -20.26 3.11
C GLU A 502 -2.28 -19.42 4.31
N GLU A 503 -1.40 -18.59 4.88
CA GLU A 503 -1.75 -17.73 6.01
C GLU A 503 -2.78 -16.67 5.62
N PHE A 504 -2.63 -16.06 4.45
CA PHE A 504 -3.59 -15.08 3.93
C PHE A 504 -4.97 -15.70 3.71
N CYS A 505 -5.06 -16.81 2.98
CA CYS A 505 -6.31 -17.52 2.73
C CYS A 505 -6.96 -17.99 4.02
N PHE A 506 -6.16 -18.48 4.99
CA PHE A 506 -6.69 -18.88 6.29
C PHE A 506 -7.31 -17.70 7.04
N ARG A 507 -6.62 -16.55 7.11
CA ARG A 507 -7.13 -15.35 7.78
C ARG A 507 -8.40 -14.83 7.10
N PHE A 508 -8.42 -14.76 5.77
CA PHE A 508 -9.61 -14.37 5.01
C PHE A 508 -10.77 -15.34 5.27
N ALA A 509 -10.53 -16.65 5.22
CA ALA A 509 -11.54 -17.66 5.48
C ALA A 509 -12.08 -17.60 6.92
N MET A 510 -11.23 -17.28 7.89
CA MET A 510 -11.61 -17.09 9.29
C MET A 510 -12.50 -15.86 9.49
N ASN A 511 -12.17 -14.76 8.83
CA ASN A 511 -12.96 -13.53 8.84
C ASN A 511 -14.37 -13.73 8.27
N HIS A 512 -14.50 -14.62 7.29
CA HIS A 512 -15.74 -14.93 6.58
C HIS A 512 -16.25 -16.36 6.84
N LEU A 513 -15.92 -16.95 8.00
CA LEU A 513 -16.07 -18.39 8.26
C LEU A 513 -17.46 -18.93 7.94
N THR A 514 -18.51 -18.24 8.38
CA THR A 514 -19.90 -18.65 8.14
C THR A 514 -20.22 -18.75 6.65
N ALA A 515 -19.77 -17.77 5.87
CA ALA A 515 -20.02 -17.75 4.43
C ALA A 515 -19.16 -18.79 3.71
N VAL A 516 -17.88 -18.90 4.08
CA VAL A 516 -16.93 -19.84 3.45
C VAL A 516 -17.33 -21.29 3.66
N VAL A 517 -17.74 -21.68 4.88
CA VAL A 517 -18.15 -23.07 5.18
C VAL A 517 -19.42 -23.49 4.44
N GLN A 518 -20.23 -22.52 3.98
CA GLN A 518 -21.43 -22.77 3.17
C GLN A 518 -21.14 -22.86 1.66
N THR A 519 -19.91 -22.61 1.21
CA THR A 519 -19.57 -22.67 -0.21
C THR A 519 -19.36 -24.10 -0.69
N ASP A 520 -19.72 -24.36 -1.95
CA ASP A 520 -19.44 -25.64 -2.63
C ASP A 520 -17.94 -25.95 -2.67
N ALA A 521 -17.10 -24.91 -2.75
CA ALA A 521 -15.65 -25.00 -2.71
C ALA A 521 -15.15 -25.61 -1.40
N PHE A 522 -15.72 -25.21 -0.26
CA PHE A 522 -15.36 -25.78 1.04
C PHE A 522 -15.84 -27.24 1.19
N HIS A 523 -17.02 -27.56 0.68
CA HIS A 523 -17.54 -28.94 0.69
C HIS A 523 -16.72 -29.92 -0.18
N LYS A 524 -16.00 -29.42 -1.19
CA LYS A 524 -15.15 -30.22 -2.08
C LYS A 524 -13.72 -30.43 -1.55
N LEU A 525 -13.39 -29.87 -0.39
CA LEU A 525 -12.06 -30.02 0.20
C LEU A 525 -11.78 -31.45 0.66
N GLU A 526 -10.52 -31.88 0.53
CA GLU A 526 -10.06 -33.15 1.09
C GLU A 526 -10.15 -33.13 2.63
N GLU A 527 -10.48 -34.28 3.24
CA GLU A 527 -10.62 -34.42 4.70
C GLU A 527 -9.37 -33.97 5.47
N SER A 528 -8.18 -34.16 4.90
CA SER A 528 -6.90 -33.74 5.46
C SER A 528 -6.80 -32.21 5.58
N ALA A 529 -7.19 -31.49 4.53
CA ALA A 529 -7.20 -30.03 4.47
C ALA A 529 -8.27 -29.46 5.41
N VAL A 530 -9.46 -30.06 5.46
CA VAL A 530 -10.54 -29.68 6.40
C VAL A 530 -10.10 -29.87 7.85
N LYS A 531 -9.49 -31.01 8.19
CA LYS A 531 -8.99 -31.28 9.55
C LYS A 531 -7.89 -30.29 9.94
N SER A 532 -6.97 -29.98 9.03
CA SER A 532 -5.93 -28.96 9.24
C SER A 532 -6.56 -27.58 9.50
N PHE A 533 -7.51 -27.18 8.66
CA PHE A 533 -8.23 -25.91 8.77
C PHE A 533 -8.96 -25.80 10.11
N ILE A 534 -9.75 -26.81 10.50
CA ILE A 534 -10.51 -26.83 11.76
C ILE A 534 -9.56 -26.79 12.97
N THR A 535 -8.44 -27.54 12.92
CA THR A 535 -7.45 -27.52 13.99
C THR A 535 -6.84 -26.13 14.15
N LYS A 536 -6.48 -25.49 13.03
CA LYS A 536 -5.90 -24.13 13.02
C LYS A 536 -6.94 -23.09 13.48
N ALA A 537 -8.20 -23.23 13.06
CA ALA A 537 -9.33 -22.40 13.48
C ALA A 537 -9.61 -22.53 14.99
N ALA A 538 -9.54 -23.75 15.54
CA ALA A 538 -9.71 -23.99 16.97
C ALA A 538 -8.61 -23.31 17.80
N VAL A 539 -7.36 -23.35 17.34
CA VAL A 539 -6.25 -22.61 17.96
C VAL A 539 -6.47 -21.09 17.88
N TYR A 540 -7.03 -20.60 16.77
CA TYR A 540 -7.37 -19.19 16.56
C TYR A 540 -8.61 -18.73 17.35
N GLY A 541 -9.28 -19.64 18.08
CA GLY A 541 -10.44 -19.31 18.90
C GLY A 541 -11.75 -19.22 18.14
N ALA A 542 -11.84 -19.75 16.91
CA ALA A 542 -13.05 -19.74 16.07
C ALA A 542 -14.29 -20.31 16.78
N PHE A 543 -14.08 -21.27 17.70
CA PHE A 543 -15.11 -22.01 18.40
C PHE A 543 -15.25 -21.62 19.88
N LYS A 544 -14.58 -20.54 20.32
CA LYS A 544 -14.79 -20.01 21.67
C LYS A 544 -16.05 -19.14 21.65
N TYR A 545 -17.03 -19.56 22.44
CA TYR A 545 -18.28 -18.87 22.73
C TYR A 545 -18.10 -17.38 23.06
#